data_AF-A0A3C2AM82-F1
#
_entry.id   AF-A0A3C2AM82-F1
#
_cell.length_a   1.000
_cell.length_b   1.000
_cell.length_c   1.000
_cell.angle_alpha   90.00
_cell.angle_beta   90.00
_cell.angle_gamma   90.00
#
_symmetry.space_group_name_H-M   'P 1'
#
loop_
_entity.id
_entity.type
_entity.pdbx_description
1 polymer ?
#
loop_
_entity_poly.entity_id
_entity_poly.type
_entity_poly.pdbx_seq_one_letter_code
_entity_poly.pdbx_strand_id
1 'polypeptide(L)'
;METLKTPSNVGTIERFNLWLNGSVTVRIFSITILVLLLMIPNSMIRDIIRERQNTSNNAIVEVSDKWGGEQTVVGPVISVPYLTFKEDKEGKRTYSKYWSHFLPDQLTIDADVTSENRKRGIYEVVVYSSNMTLSGKFKRPDPTTVNLSTENFLLDQAILSMGIPDMRGINEKV
;
A
#
# COMPACT_ATOMS: atom_id res chain seq x y z
N MET A 1 -79.58 -41.00 36.13
CA MET A 1 -78.53 -41.94 35.65
C MET A 1 -78.12 -41.43 34.29
N GLU A 2 -76.96 -40.78 34.22
CA GLU A 2 -75.70 -41.41 33.73
C GLU A 2 -75.61 -41.23 32.21
N THR A 3 -74.55 -40.71 31.61
CA THR A 3 -73.19 -40.45 32.09
C THR A 3 -72.54 -39.39 31.21
N LEU A 4 -71.62 -38.68 31.87
CA LEU A 4 -70.66 -37.74 31.33
C LEU A 4 -69.96 -38.24 30.06
N LYS A 5 -69.99 -37.41 29.01
CA LYS A 5 -69.10 -37.51 27.87
C LYS A 5 -67.74 -36.89 28.24
N THR A 6 -66.75 -37.73 28.55
CA THR A 6 -65.35 -37.36 28.78
C THR A 6 -64.43 -38.21 27.88
N PRO A 7 -63.20 -37.76 27.58
CA PRO A 7 -62.95 -36.77 26.54
C PRO A 7 -62.06 -37.33 25.43
N SER A 8 -61.95 -36.56 24.35
CA SER A 8 -61.06 -36.77 23.21
C SER A 8 -59.66 -37.26 23.60
N ASN A 9 -59.29 -38.43 23.10
CA ASN A 9 -57.94 -38.98 23.21
C ASN A 9 -57.04 -38.31 22.17
N VAL A 10 -56.64 -37.06 22.48
CA VAL A 10 -55.76 -36.25 21.64
C VAL A 10 -54.37 -36.89 21.63
N GLY A 11 -53.89 -37.27 20.45
CA GLY A 11 -52.62 -38.00 20.29
C GLY A 11 -51.44 -37.21 20.85
N THR A 12 -50.39 -37.89 21.31
CA THR A 12 -49.19 -37.25 21.89
C THR A 12 -48.58 -36.19 20.96
N ILE A 13 -48.64 -36.42 19.65
CA ILE A 13 -48.19 -35.49 18.60
C ILE A 13 -49.11 -34.26 18.50
N GLU A 14 -50.43 -34.44 18.62
CA GLU A 14 -51.40 -33.34 18.58
C GLU A 14 -51.26 -32.45 19.83
N ARG A 15 -51.05 -33.05 21.01
CA ARG A 15 -50.77 -32.30 22.25
C ARG A 15 -49.46 -31.52 22.16
N PHE A 16 -48.44 -32.10 21.52
CA PHE A 16 -47.16 -31.43 21.26
C PHE A 16 -47.35 -30.24 20.30
N ASN A 17 -48.13 -30.41 19.24
CA ASN A 17 -48.43 -29.34 18.28
C ASN A 17 -49.25 -28.20 18.92
N LEU A 18 -50.23 -28.53 19.77
CA LEU A 18 -51.00 -27.53 20.54
C LEU A 18 -50.12 -26.74 21.52
N TRP A 19 -49.16 -27.39 22.18
CA TRP A 19 -48.19 -26.73 23.07
C TRP A 19 -47.20 -25.85 22.30
N LEU A 20 -46.75 -26.29 21.12
CA LEU A 20 -45.87 -25.50 20.23
C LEU A 20 -46.55 -24.23 19.72
N ASN A 21 -47.83 -24.32 19.32
CA ASN A 21 -48.57 -23.17 18.77
C ASN A 21 -49.01 -22.16 19.83
N GLY A 22 -49.18 -22.59 21.08
CA GLY A 22 -49.63 -21.72 22.18
C GLY A 22 -48.51 -20.94 22.89
N SER A 23 -47.24 -21.28 22.67
CA SER A 23 -46.13 -20.80 23.51
C SER A 23 -45.15 -19.91 22.75
N VAL A 24 -45.21 -18.60 22.99
CA VAL A 24 -44.38 -17.57 22.35
C VAL A 24 -42.88 -17.84 22.53
N THR A 25 -42.48 -18.38 23.69
CA THR A 25 -41.09 -18.73 24.01
C THR A 25 -40.53 -19.78 23.04
N VAL A 26 -41.32 -20.79 22.69
CA VAL A 26 -40.86 -21.85 21.78
C VAL A 26 -40.70 -21.29 20.36
N ARG A 27 -41.61 -20.42 19.92
CA ARG A 27 -41.52 -19.75 18.63
C ARG A 27 -40.24 -18.90 18.49
N ILE A 28 -39.90 -18.12 19.53
CA ILE A 28 -38.66 -17.33 19.56
C ILE A 28 -37.43 -18.24 19.54
N PHE A 29 -37.43 -19.31 20.35
CA PHE A 29 -36.32 -20.26 20.39
C PHE A 29 -36.07 -20.95 19.03
N SER A 30 -37.13 -21.37 18.35
CA SER A 30 -37.04 -21.95 17.00
C SER A 30 -36.45 -20.97 15.98
N ILE A 31 -36.86 -19.69 16.01
CA ILE A 31 -36.30 -18.66 15.13
C ILE A 31 -34.81 -18.44 15.42
N THR A 32 -34.41 -18.37 16.69
CA THR A 32 -33.00 -18.22 17.06
C THR A 32 -32.14 -19.37 16.54
N ILE A 33 -32.60 -20.62 16.66
CA ILE A 33 -31.90 -21.78 16.11
C ILE A 33 -31.77 -21.68 14.59
N LEU A 34 -32.84 -21.30 13.89
CA LEU A 34 -32.81 -21.12 12.44
C LEU A 34 -31.81 -20.03 12.02
N VAL A 35 -31.79 -18.90 12.73
CA VAL A 35 -30.83 -17.82 12.47
C VAL A 35 -29.39 -18.31 12.67
N LEU A 36 -29.11 -19.03 13.76
CA LEU A 36 -27.78 -19.59 14.01
C LEU A 36 -27.36 -20.58 12.92
N LEU A 37 -28.27 -21.45 12.49
CA LEU A 37 -28.01 -22.41 11.42
C LEU A 37 -27.69 -21.69 10.11
N LEU A 38 -28.45 -20.66 9.75
CA LEU A 38 -28.19 -19.83 8.57
C LEU A 38 -26.92 -18.99 8.68
N MET A 39 -26.41 -18.76 9.90
CA MET A 39 -25.16 -18.04 10.10
C MET A 39 -23.95 -18.83 9.60
N ILE A 40 -24.01 -20.17 9.63
CA ILE A 40 -22.94 -21.07 9.15
C ILE A 40 -22.68 -20.87 7.64
N PRO A 41 -23.65 -21.08 6.72
CA PRO A 41 -23.41 -20.90 5.29
C PRO A 41 -23.08 -19.45 4.95
N ASN A 42 -23.65 -18.48 5.66
CA ASN A 42 -23.32 -17.07 5.49
C ASN A 42 -21.84 -16.78 5.84
N SER A 43 -21.30 -17.41 6.89
CA SER A 43 -19.87 -17.30 7.20
C SER A 43 -19.02 -17.92 6.10
N MET A 44 -19.38 -19.12 5.64
CA MET A 44 -18.63 -19.81 4.57
C MET A 44 -18.55 -18.98 3.29
N ILE A 45 -19.64 -18.32 2.89
CA ILE A 45 -19.64 -17.44 1.71
C ILE A 45 -18.68 -16.26 1.93
N ARG A 46 -18.71 -15.62 3.10
CA ARG A 46 -17.79 -14.52 3.41
C ARG A 46 -16.33 -14.97 3.37
N ASP A 47 -16.04 -16.17 3.83
CA ASP A 47 -14.67 -16.69 3.85
C ASP A 47 -14.15 -16.95 2.43
N ILE A 48 -14.98 -17.50 1.52
CA ILE A 48 -14.64 -17.63 0.10
C ILE A 48 -14.41 -16.26 -0.56
N ILE A 49 -15.26 -15.27 -0.26
CA ILE A 49 -15.08 -13.91 -0.79
C ILE A 49 -13.74 -13.33 -0.32
N ARG A 50 -13.41 -13.49 0.97
CA ARG A 50 -12.12 -13.04 1.54
C ARG A 50 -10.95 -13.74 0.87
N GLU A 51 -11.03 -15.05 0.67
CA GLU A 51 -9.98 -15.82 -0.02
C GLU A 51 -9.76 -15.31 -1.45
N ARG A 52 -10.84 -15.01 -2.18
CA ARG A 52 -10.76 -14.44 -3.54
C ARG A 52 -10.11 -13.06 -3.55
N GLN A 53 -10.50 -12.18 -2.63
CA GLN A 53 -9.89 -10.85 -2.49
C GLN A 53 -8.41 -10.96 -2.16
N ASN A 54 -8.04 -11.80 -1.19
CA ASN A 54 -6.66 -12.01 -0.80
C ASN A 54 -5.82 -12.58 -1.95
N THR A 55 -6.35 -13.55 -2.69
CA THR A 55 -5.63 -14.13 -3.84
C THR A 55 -5.43 -13.09 -4.94
N SER A 56 -6.43 -12.26 -5.23
CA SER A 56 -6.33 -11.16 -6.20
C SER A 56 -5.29 -10.12 -5.77
N ASN A 57 -5.29 -9.73 -4.49
CA ASN A 57 -4.33 -8.79 -3.95
C ASN A 57 -2.90 -9.36 -4.00
N ASN A 58 -2.72 -10.62 -3.65
CA ASN A 58 -1.43 -11.30 -3.75
C ASN A 58 -0.92 -11.36 -5.20
N ALA A 59 -1.80 -11.57 -6.18
CA ALA A 59 -1.44 -11.53 -7.59
C ALA A 59 -0.94 -10.14 -8.01
N ILE A 60 -1.58 -9.06 -7.54
CA ILE A 60 -1.12 -7.68 -7.77
C ILE A 60 0.25 -7.47 -7.15
N VAL A 61 0.43 -7.80 -5.87
CA VAL A 61 1.70 -7.63 -5.15
C VAL A 61 2.83 -8.39 -5.85
N GLU A 62 2.60 -9.64 -6.24
CA GLU A 62 3.64 -10.45 -6.89
C GLU A 62 4.04 -9.91 -8.28
N VAL A 63 3.08 -9.39 -9.03
CA VAL A 63 3.38 -8.73 -10.32
C VAL A 63 4.16 -7.44 -10.07
N SER A 64 3.72 -6.60 -9.13
CA SER A 64 4.42 -5.36 -8.76
C SER A 64 5.84 -5.61 -8.25
N ASP A 65 6.07 -6.66 -7.46
CA ASP A 65 7.40 -7.03 -6.96
C ASP A 65 8.39 -7.39 -8.08
N LYS A 66 7.87 -7.83 -9.24
CA LYS A 66 8.66 -8.16 -10.43
C LYS A 66 8.82 -6.98 -11.39
N TRP A 67 7.89 -6.02 -11.37
CA TRP A 67 7.85 -4.87 -12.27
C TRP A 67 8.39 -3.56 -11.68
N GLY A 68 8.75 -3.59 -10.39
CA GLY A 68 8.97 -2.38 -9.60
C GLY A 68 7.63 -1.91 -9.04
N GLY A 69 7.61 -1.64 -7.74
CA GLY A 69 6.42 -1.09 -7.08
C GLY A 69 6.10 0.33 -7.56
N GLU A 70 5.37 1.09 -6.77
CA GLU A 70 5.13 2.50 -7.04
C GLU A 70 6.47 3.26 -7.19
N GLN A 71 6.66 3.93 -8.34
CA GLN A 71 7.89 4.67 -8.66
C GLN A 71 7.64 6.17 -8.58
N THR A 72 8.43 6.84 -7.75
CA THR A 72 8.51 8.29 -7.65
C THR A 72 9.91 8.72 -8.07
N VAL A 73 10.06 9.20 -9.30
CA VAL A 73 11.36 9.66 -9.80
C VAL A 73 11.57 11.11 -9.39
N VAL A 74 12.61 11.33 -8.58
CA VAL A 74 13.00 12.69 -8.16
C VAL A 74 14.00 13.24 -9.18
N GLY A 75 13.86 14.52 -9.52
CA GLY A 75 14.79 15.18 -10.44
C GLY A 75 16.25 15.14 -9.96
N PRO A 76 17.20 15.31 -10.89
CA PRO A 76 18.62 15.29 -10.55
C PRO A 76 19.00 16.49 -9.66
N VAL A 77 19.90 16.25 -8.69
CA VAL A 77 20.41 17.26 -7.76
C VAL A 77 21.92 17.21 -7.76
N ILE A 78 22.57 18.37 -7.86
CA ILE A 78 24.03 18.47 -7.69
C ILE A 78 24.31 18.72 -6.21
N SER A 79 25.09 17.84 -5.60
CA SER A 79 25.52 18.00 -4.20
C SER A 79 27.01 18.32 -4.16
N VAL A 80 27.36 19.47 -3.58
CA VAL A 80 28.75 19.91 -3.44
C VAL A 80 29.15 19.90 -1.97
N PRO A 81 30.23 19.20 -1.58
CA PRO A 81 30.68 19.22 -0.22
C PRO A 81 31.45 20.51 0.11
N TYR A 82 31.33 20.97 1.34
CA TYR A 82 32.09 22.09 1.86
C TYR A 82 32.61 21.82 3.28
N LEU A 83 33.70 22.49 3.63
CA LEU A 83 34.29 22.42 4.96
C LEU A 83 33.89 23.65 5.77
N THR A 84 33.40 23.45 6.99
CA THR A 84 33.29 24.53 7.99
C THR A 84 34.17 24.19 9.16
N PHE A 85 34.72 25.21 9.81
CA PHE A 85 35.48 25.02 11.04
C PHE A 85 34.78 25.74 12.19
N LYS A 86 34.90 25.17 13.40
CA LYS A 86 34.64 25.87 14.65
C LYS A 86 35.95 25.98 15.40
N GLU A 87 36.19 27.16 15.96
CA GLU A 87 37.35 27.44 16.79
C GLU A 87 36.90 27.39 18.25
N ASP A 88 37.54 26.53 19.05
CA ASP A 88 37.29 26.46 20.49
C ASP A 88 38.02 27.60 21.22
N LYS A 89 37.71 27.84 22.49
CA LYS A 89 38.36 28.85 23.35
C LYS A 89 39.87 28.65 23.50
N GLU A 90 40.38 27.45 23.19
CA GLU A 90 41.81 27.11 23.16
C GLU A 90 42.46 27.28 21.76
N GLY A 91 41.75 27.81 20.76
CA GLY A 91 42.27 28.04 19.41
C GLY A 91 42.38 26.78 18.54
N LYS A 92 41.87 25.64 19.01
CA LYS A 92 41.85 24.40 18.23
C LYS A 92 40.72 24.47 17.20
N ARG A 93 41.07 24.36 15.91
CA ARG A 93 40.11 24.33 14.80
C ARG A 93 39.64 22.91 14.54
N THR A 94 38.35 22.66 14.65
CA THR A 94 37.73 21.40 14.25
C THR A 94 37.00 21.59 12.92
N TYR A 95 37.44 20.85 11.90
CA TYR A 95 36.81 20.85 10.57
C TYR A 95 35.65 19.85 10.53
N SER A 96 34.55 20.24 9.89
CA SER A 96 33.38 19.40 9.66
C SER A 96 32.96 19.52 8.20
N LYS A 97 32.68 18.38 7.56
CA LYS A 97 32.26 18.30 6.16
C LYS A 97 30.75 18.29 6.08
N TYR A 98 30.19 19.20 5.30
CA TYR A 98 28.75 19.33 5.05
C TYR A 98 28.48 19.30 3.54
N TRP A 99 27.23 19.13 3.16
CA TRP A 99 26.79 19.08 1.78
C TRP A 99 25.83 20.23 1.49
N SER A 100 26.03 20.89 0.36
CA SER A 100 25.09 21.86 -0.20
C SER A 100 24.44 21.28 -1.45
N HIS A 101 23.12 21.38 -1.55
CA HIS A 101 22.34 20.78 -2.62
C HIS A 101 21.83 21.88 -3.57
N PHE A 102 22.13 21.73 -4.86
CA PHE A 102 21.76 22.65 -5.91
C PHE A 102 20.79 21.96 -6.87
N LEU A 103 19.58 22.51 -6.96
CA LEU A 103 18.53 22.06 -7.85
C LEU A 103 18.71 22.67 -9.25
N PRO A 104 18.18 22.04 -10.31
CA PRO A 104 18.16 22.63 -11.63
C PRO A 104 17.22 23.85 -11.66
N ASP A 105 17.63 24.90 -12.38
CA ASP A 105 16.80 26.08 -12.63
C ASP A 105 15.61 25.75 -13.53
N GLN A 106 15.84 24.84 -14.48
CA GLN A 106 14.84 24.33 -15.40
C GLN A 106 15.00 22.82 -15.50
N LEU A 107 13.90 22.10 -15.28
CA LEU A 107 13.82 20.66 -15.46
C LEU A 107 12.69 20.38 -16.45
N THR A 108 13.05 19.73 -17.56
CA THR A 108 12.10 19.22 -18.57
C THR A 108 12.10 17.71 -18.47
N ILE A 109 10.91 17.13 -18.37
CA ILE A 109 10.69 15.70 -18.25
C ILE A 109 9.74 15.31 -19.36
N ASP A 110 10.23 14.52 -20.32
CA ASP A 110 9.43 13.95 -21.39
C ASP A 110 9.25 12.46 -21.07
N ALA A 111 8.02 12.03 -20.86
CA ALA A 111 7.69 10.66 -20.50
C ALA A 111 6.58 10.12 -21.41
N ASP A 112 6.81 8.97 -22.02
CA ASP A 112 5.80 8.24 -22.78
C ASP A 112 5.41 6.98 -22.03
N VAL A 113 4.15 6.94 -21.56
CA VAL A 113 3.63 5.90 -20.68
C VAL A 113 2.73 4.96 -21.46
N THR A 114 3.06 3.67 -21.42
CA THR A 114 2.27 2.59 -22.03
C THR A 114 1.78 1.62 -20.97
N SER A 115 0.54 1.16 -21.10
CA SER A 115 -0.05 0.14 -20.24
C SER A 115 0.00 -1.23 -20.90
N GLU A 116 0.32 -2.27 -20.13
CA GLU A 116 0.26 -3.66 -20.56
C GLU A 116 -0.53 -4.49 -19.54
N ASN A 117 -1.36 -5.40 -20.03
CA ASN A 117 -2.07 -6.33 -19.15
C ASN A 117 -1.23 -7.59 -18.93
N ARG A 118 -0.87 -7.83 -17.66
CA ARG A 118 -0.16 -9.04 -17.25
C ARG A 118 -1.09 -10.00 -16.52
N LYS A 119 -0.90 -11.29 -16.75
CA LYS A 119 -1.74 -12.33 -16.15
C LYS A 119 -0.97 -13.10 -15.08
N ARG A 120 -1.65 -13.36 -13.96
CA ARG A 120 -1.21 -14.27 -12.91
C ARG A 120 -2.35 -15.24 -12.60
N GLY A 121 -2.26 -16.45 -13.16
CA GLY A 121 -3.35 -17.42 -13.11
C GLY A 121 -4.58 -16.91 -13.88
N ILE A 122 -5.71 -16.80 -13.19
CA ILE A 122 -6.96 -16.24 -13.75
C ILE A 122 -7.10 -14.72 -13.55
N TYR A 123 -6.16 -14.10 -12.84
CA TYR A 123 -6.21 -12.67 -12.52
C TYR A 123 -5.38 -11.87 -13.50
N GLU A 124 -5.89 -10.69 -13.85
CA GLU A 124 -5.25 -9.74 -14.75
C GLU A 124 -4.85 -8.50 -13.95
N VAL A 125 -3.61 -8.06 -14.14
CA VAL A 125 -2.99 -6.93 -13.45
C VAL A 125 -2.45 -6.00 -14.53
N VAL A 126 -2.88 -4.74 -14.51
CA VAL A 126 -2.39 -3.72 -15.42
C VAL A 126 -1.05 -3.22 -14.88
N VAL A 127 0.00 -3.30 -15.69
CA VAL A 127 1.31 -2.72 -15.41
C VAL A 127 1.56 -1.55 -16.34
N TYR A 128 2.39 -0.61 -15.88
CA TYR A 128 2.75 0.58 -16.65
C TYR A 128 4.26 0.56 -16.89
N SER A 129 4.64 0.82 -18.13
CA SER A 129 6.03 1.05 -18.53
C SER A 129 6.14 2.45 -19.11
N SER A 130 7.27 3.11 -18.89
CA SER A 130 7.50 4.46 -19.37
C SER A 130 8.90 4.62 -19.94
N ASN A 131 9.00 5.24 -21.12
CA ASN A 131 10.26 5.74 -21.63
C ASN A 131 10.38 7.21 -21.23
N MET A 132 11.37 7.54 -20.42
CA MET A 132 11.48 8.87 -19.81
C MET A 132 12.84 9.51 -20.11
N THR A 133 12.81 10.75 -20.58
CA THR A 133 13.99 11.59 -20.83
C THR A 133 13.95 12.80 -19.90
N LEU A 134 14.99 12.96 -19.09
CA LEU A 134 15.13 14.10 -18.17
C LEU A 134 16.22 15.03 -18.69
N SER A 135 15.87 16.30 -18.87
CA SER A 135 16.80 17.36 -19.26
C SER A 135 16.77 18.49 -18.24
N GLY A 136 17.90 18.75 -17.59
CA GLY A 136 18.02 19.80 -16.56
C GLY A 136 19.09 20.83 -16.92
N LYS A 137 18.82 22.11 -16.64
CA LYS A 137 19.84 23.17 -16.68
C LYS A 137 20.20 23.60 -15.26
N PHE A 138 21.48 23.51 -14.94
CA PHE A 138 22.01 23.94 -13.65
C PHE A 138 22.78 25.25 -13.81
N LYS A 139 22.57 26.19 -12.89
CA LYS A 139 23.53 27.25 -12.66
C LYS A 139 24.77 26.69 -12.00
N ARG A 140 25.93 27.31 -12.26
CA ARG A 140 27.18 26.96 -11.60
C ARG A 140 26.99 27.12 -10.08
N PRO A 141 27.26 26.09 -9.26
CA PRO A 141 27.22 26.21 -7.81
C PRO A 141 28.16 27.33 -7.36
N ASP A 142 27.61 28.35 -6.73
CA ASP A 142 28.36 29.52 -6.27
C ASP A 142 28.53 29.45 -4.74
N PRO A 143 29.76 29.50 -4.21
CA PRO A 143 30.00 29.49 -2.76
C PRO A 143 29.37 30.68 -2.01
N THR A 144 29.05 31.78 -2.70
CA THR A 144 28.40 32.96 -2.10
C THR A 144 26.97 32.70 -1.64
N THR A 145 26.25 31.74 -2.24
CA THR A 145 24.87 31.40 -1.83
C THR A 145 24.81 30.74 -0.45
N VAL A 146 25.94 30.24 0.05
CA VAL A 146 26.05 29.52 1.33
C VAL A 146 26.87 30.32 2.36
N ASN A 147 27.29 31.54 2.04
CA ASN A 147 28.08 32.40 2.94
C ASN A 147 29.44 31.77 3.35
N LEU A 148 30.08 31.03 2.44
CA LEU A 148 31.34 30.32 2.70
C LEU A 148 32.49 30.89 1.86
N SER A 149 33.71 30.85 2.42
CA SER A 149 34.94 31.17 1.68
C SER A 149 35.17 30.14 0.57
N THR A 150 35.50 30.62 -0.64
CA THR A 150 35.76 29.81 -1.84
C THR A 150 36.79 28.69 -1.61
N GLU A 151 37.76 28.88 -0.72
CA GLU A 151 38.78 27.87 -0.39
C GLU A 151 38.23 26.59 0.25
N ASN A 152 37.05 26.66 0.90
CA ASN A 152 36.44 25.51 1.56
C ASN A 152 35.33 24.85 0.73
N PHE A 153 35.11 25.32 -0.51
CA PHE A 153 34.09 24.80 -1.42
C PHE A 153 34.72 23.82 -2.42
N LEU A 154 34.47 22.52 -2.23
CA LEU A 154 35.12 21.44 -2.96
C LEU A 154 34.33 21.08 -4.21
N LEU A 155 34.37 21.97 -5.22
CA LEU A 155 33.66 21.79 -6.48
C LEU A 155 34.18 20.57 -7.28
N ASP A 156 35.44 20.19 -7.07
CA ASP A 156 36.08 18.99 -7.60
C ASP A 156 35.44 17.69 -7.09
N GLN A 157 34.77 17.74 -5.94
CA GLN A 157 34.07 16.62 -5.30
C GLN A 157 32.54 16.70 -5.46
N ALA A 158 32.04 17.49 -6.41
CA ALA A 158 30.62 17.57 -6.70
C ALA A 158 30.08 16.24 -7.25
N ILE A 159 28.92 15.81 -6.74
CA ILE A 159 28.24 14.59 -7.18
C ILE A 159 26.86 14.94 -7.75
N LEU A 160 26.48 14.25 -8.83
CA LEU A 160 25.12 14.27 -9.35
C LEU A 160 24.35 13.10 -8.72
N SER A 161 23.29 13.41 -7.99
CA SER A 161 22.45 12.42 -7.32
C SER A 161 21.03 12.46 -7.86
N MET A 162 20.41 11.30 -8.02
CA MET A 162 19.01 11.13 -8.41
C MET A 162 18.38 10.06 -7.52
N GLY A 163 17.17 10.32 -7.04
CA GLY A 163 16.42 9.39 -6.20
C GLY A 163 15.48 8.53 -7.02
N ILE A 164 15.66 7.22 -6.96
CA ILE A 164 14.72 6.23 -7.51
C ILE A 164 14.41 5.24 -6.37
N PRO A 165 13.12 5.00 -6.04
CA PRO A 165 12.76 4.22 -4.86
C PRO A 165 13.04 2.73 -5.03
N ASP A 166 12.93 2.19 -6.27
CA ASP A 166 13.21 0.78 -6.54
C ASP A 166 13.90 0.59 -7.89
N MET A 167 15.13 0.10 -7.84
CA MET A 167 15.94 -0.14 -9.04
C MET A 167 15.40 -1.31 -9.90
N ARG A 168 14.54 -2.19 -9.35
CA ARG A 168 13.92 -3.29 -10.11
C ARG A 168 13.03 -2.79 -11.25
N GLY A 169 12.49 -1.57 -11.15
CA GLY A 169 11.67 -0.95 -12.19
C GLY A 169 12.47 -0.44 -13.39
N ILE A 170 13.80 -0.40 -13.29
CA ILE A 170 14.68 0.01 -14.39
C ILE A 170 15.13 -1.24 -15.13
N ASN A 171 14.55 -1.48 -16.31
CA ASN A 171 14.99 -2.53 -17.20
C ASN A 171 15.77 -1.95 -18.38
N GLU A 172 16.95 -2.52 -18.64
CA GLU A 172 17.63 -2.33 -19.91
C GLU A 172 16.89 -3.14 -20.97
N LYS A 173 16.43 -2.46 -22.02
CA LYS A 173 15.82 -3.13 -23.17
C LYS A 173 16.97 -3.75 -23.99
N VAL A 174 17.22 -5.05 -23.78
CA VAL A 174 18.13 -5.86 -24.61
C VAL A 174 17.50 -6.08 -25.99
#